data_AF-A0A932W9E4-F1
#
_entry.id   AF-A0A932W9E4-F1
#
_cell.length_a   1.000
_cell.length_b   1.000
_cell.length_c   1.000
_cell.angle_alpha   90.00
_cell.angle_beta   90.00
_cell.angle_gamma   90.00
#
_symmetry.space_group_name_H-M   'P 1'
#
loop_
_entity.id
_entity.type
_entity.pdbx_description
1 polymer ?
#
loop_
_entity_poly.entity_id
_entity_poly.type
_entity_poly.pdbx_seq_one_letter_code
_entity_poly.pdbx_strand_id
1 'polypeptide(L)'
;MKSKMIFGFHAVTSRIRHEASSVEEIYVDSERVDRRMKDLLYAAKGAGIRVIQADDQRLSKIVGTRRHQGVVAKAGELSLARNLDELLDAIEGPPLLLILDGITDPHNLGACLRVADGVGAHAVIAPKDRAVGLN
;
A
#
# COMPACT_ATOMS: atom_id res chain seq x y z
N MET A 1 -10.57 11.30 10.78
CA MET A 1 -9.97 10.02 10.36
C MET A 1 -8.47 10.15 10.51
N LYS A 2 -7.77 9.13 11.02
CA LYS A 2 -6.30 9.16 11.09
C LYS A 2 -5.75 8.94 9.67
N SER A 3 -4.84 9.81 9.26
CA SER A 3 -4.13 9.69 7.99
C SER A 3 -2.70 9.22 8.25
N LYS A 4 -2.15 8.41 7.36
CA LYS A 4 -0.78 7.88 7.41
C LYS A 4 -0.02 8.33 6.17
N MET A 5 1.28 8.59 6.33
CA MET A 5 2.17 8.83 5.21
C MET A 5 2.65 7.48 4.67
N ILE A 6 2.44 7.25 3.37
CA ILE A 6 3.01 6.13 2.62
C ILE A 6 3.97 6.69 1.57
N PHE A 7 4.97 5.92 1.16
CA PHE A 7 5.98 6.40 0.22
C PHE A 7 6.51 5.31 -0.70
N GLY A 8 7.13 5.76 -1.79
CA GLY A 8 7.59 4.90 -2.87
C GLY A 8 6.46 4.53 -3.84
N PHE A 9 6.85 4.29 -5.08
CA PHE A 9 5.90 4.05 -6.18
C PHE A 9 4.96 2.88 -5.94
N HIS A 10 5.46 1.74 -5.45
CA HIS A 10 4.61 0.56 -5.27
C HIS A 10 3.47 0.83 -4.28
N ALA A 11 3.79 1.40 -3.11
CA ALA A 11 2.80 1.69 -2.08
C ALA A 11 1.76 2.70 -2.58
N VAL A 12 2.21 3.78 -3.22
CA VAL A 12 1.32 4.85 -3.69
C VAL A 12 0.47 4.39 -4.88
N THR A 13 1.07 3.76 -5.89
CA THR A 13 0.32 3.26 -7.06
C THR A 13 -0.65 2.14 -6.68
N SER A 14 -0.26 1.23 -5.78
CA SER A 14 -1.17 0.22 -5.23
C SER A 14 -2.34 0.89 -4.51
N ARG A 15 -2.09 1.91 -3.67
CA ARG A 15 -3.16 2.61 -2.97
C ARG A 15 -4.14 3.29 -3.93
N ILE A 16 -3.65 3.97 -4.97
CA ILE A 16 -4.50 4.57 -6.01
C ILE A 16 -5.34 3.49 -6.70
N ARG A 17 -4.76 2.33 -7.01
CA ARG A 17 -5.46 1.24 -7.71
C ARG A 17 -6.58 0.63 -6.87
N HIS A 18 -6.33 0.36 -5.59
CA HIS A 18 -7.27 -0.38 -4.76
C HIS A 18 -8.24 0.51 -3.97
N GLU A 19 -7.83 1.73 -3.60
CA GLU A 19 -8.68 2.63 -2.81
C GLU A 19 -8.29 4.10 -3.03
N ALA A 20 -8.45 4.59 -4.26
CA ALA A 20 -8.11 5.96 -4.65
C ALA A 20 -8.74 7.03 -3.73
N SER A 21 -9.98 6.82 -3.27
CA SER A 21 -10.71 7.75 -2.38
C SER A 21 -10.03 7.95 -1.03
N SER A 22 -9.19 7.01 -0.60
CA SER A 22 -8.42 7.14 0.64
C SER A 22 -7.20 8.06 0.50
N VAL A 23 -6.78 8.39 -0.73
CA VAL A 23 -5.60 9.23 -0.97
C VAL A 23 -5.99 10.71 -0.98
N GLU A 24 -5.53 11.46 0.02
CA GLU A 24 -5.84 12.89 0.15
C GLU A 24 -5.00 13.74 -0.81
N GLU A 25 -3.70 13.46 -0.88
CA GLU A 25 -2.73 14.18 -1.70
C GLU A 25 -1.44 13.38 -1.90
N ILE A 26 -0.74 13.65 -3.00
CA ILE A 26 0.53 13.04 -3.35
C ILE A 26 1.59 14.14 -3.51
N TYR A 27 2.70 14.00 -2.81
CA TYR A 27 3.90 14.80 -2.98
C TYR A 27 4.87 14.08 -3.92
N VAL A 28 5.36 14.79 -4.94
CA VAL A 28 6.32 14.26 -5.92
C VAL A 28 7.53 15.16 -6.04
N ASP A 29 8.68 14.52 -6.31
CA ASP A 29 9.92 15.22 -6.62
C ASP A 29 9.81 15.95 -7.96
N SER A 30 9.96 17.27 -7.95
CA SER A 30 9.84 18.11 -9.14
C SER A 30 10.93 17.91 -10.18
N GLU A 31 12.11 17.45 -9.76
CA GLU A 31 13.24 17.23 -10.65
C GLU A 31 13.18 15.86 -11.33
N ARG A 32 12.35 14.96 -10.82
CA ARG A 32 12.27 13.58 -11.29
C ARG A 32 11.35 13.45 -12.51
N VAL A 33 11.96 13.43 -13.69
CA VAL A 33 11.24 13.23 -14.96
C VAL A 33 11.62 11.88 -15.58
N ASP A 34 10.87 10.83 -15.24
CA ASP A 34 11.01 9.50 -15.84
C ASP A 34 9.65 8.87 -16.16
N ARG A 35 9.65 7.73 -16.88
CA ARG A 35 8.42 7.02 -17.27
C ARG A 35 7.56 6.65 -16.07
N ARG A 36 8.18 6.18 -14.99
CA ARG A 36 7.48 5.71 -13.78
C ARG A 36 6.77 6.86 -13.07
N MET A 37 7.40 8.03 -13.02
CA MET A 37 6.76 9.25 -12.53
C MET A 37 5.59 9.67 -13.42
N LYS A 38 5.75 9.65 -14.75
CA LYS A 38 4.66 9.96 -15.69
C LYS A 38 3.45 9.04 -15.50
N ASP A 39 3.68 7.74 -15.37
CA ASP A 39 2.62 6.75 -15.15
C ASP A 39 1.86 7.01 -13.84
N LEU A 40 2.58 7.34 -12.76
CA LEU A 40 1.98 7.72 -11.48
C LEU A 40 1.13 8.99 -11.60
N LEU A 41 1.66 10.03 -12.24
CA LEU A 41 0.94 11.30 -12.43
C LEU A 41 -0.32 11.11 -13.28
N TYR A 42 -0.25 10.24 -14.28
CA TYR A 42 -1.41 9.86 -15.09
C TYR A 42 -2.48 9.16 -14.25
N ALA A 43 -2.09 8.19 -13.41
CA ALA A 43 -3.02 7.50 -12.51
C ALA A 43 -3.64 8.46 -11.47
N ALA A 44 -2.83 9.33 -10.87
CA ALA A 44 -3.30 10.33 -9.90
C ALA A 44 -4.29 11.31 -10.53
N LYS A 45 -4.00 11.78 -11.75
CA LYS A 45 -4.90 12.64 -12.52
C LYS A 45 -6.21 11.94 -12.87
N GLY A 46 -6.15 10.68 -13.31
CA GLY A 46 -7.34 9.88 -13.61
C GLY A 46 -8.23 9.66 -12.39
N ALA A 47 -7.64 9.58 -11.20
CA ALA A 47 -8.34 9.47 -9.93
C ALA A 47 -8.75 10.82 -9.30
N GLY A 48 -8.42 11.96 -9.92
CA GLY A 48 -8.72 13.30 -9.38
C GLY A 48 -7.93 13.67 -8.12
N ILE A 49 -6.80 12.99 -7.87
CA ILE A 49 -5.99 13.18 -6.66
C ILE A 49 -5.09 14.41 -6.83
N ARG A 50 -5.03 15.25 -5.79
CA ARG A 50 -4.16 16.44 -5.77
C ARG A 50 -2.69 16.02 -5.74
N VAL A 51 -1.89 16.59 -6.64
CA VAL A 51 -0.44 16.41 -6.69
C VAL A 51 0.28 17.70 -6.32
N ILE A 52 1.25 17.61 -5.40
CA ILE A 52 2.05 18.71 -4.88
C ILE A 52 3.51 18.46 -5.22
N GLN A 53 4.17 19.45 -5.81
CA GLN A 53 5.60 19.40 -6.09
C GLN A 53 6.40 19.68 -4.81
N ALA A 54 7.46 18.90 -4.57
CA ALA A 54 8.35 19.05 -3.42
C ALA A 54 9.79 18.69 -3.83
N ASP A 55 10.79 19.25 -3.15
CA ASP A 55 12.17 18.82 -3.30
C ASP A 55 12.46 17.53 -2.50
N ASP A 56 13.58 16.87 -2.80
CA ASP A 56 14.03 15.65 -2.11
C ASP A 56 14.14 15.84 -0.60
N GLN A 57 14.59 17.02 -0.15
CA GLN A 57 14.75 17.32 1.27
C GLN A 57 13.40 17.37 2.00
N ARG A 58 12.39 17.98 1.40
CA ARG A 58 11.03 18.06 1.93
C ARG A 58 10.40 16.68 1.98
N LEU A 59 10.54 15.88 0.93
CA LEU A 59 10.04 14.50 0.92
C LEU A 59 10.69 13.67 2.04
N SER A 60 12.00 13.75 2.19
CA SER A 60 12.75 13.09 3.27
C SER A 60 12.29 13.52 4.66
N LYS A 61 11.99 14.81 4.87
CA LYS A 61 11.45 15.34 6.13
C LYS A 61 10.05 14.80 6.43
N ILE A 62 9.18 14.68 5.43
CA ILE A 62 7.80 14.19 5.61
C ILE A 62 7.79 12.74 6.13
N VAL A 63 8.68 11.88 5.62
CA VAL A 63 8.67 10.44 5.95
C VAL A 63 9.81 9.96 6.84
N GLY A 64 10.73 10.86 7.21
CA GLY A 64 11.87 10.55 8.09
C GLY A 64 12.93 9.63 7.45
N THR A 65 12.90 9.43 6.13
CA THR A 65 13.82 8.54 5.41
C THR A 65 14.03 9.01 3.98
N ARG A 66 15.18 8.69 3.37
CA ARG A 66 15.46 8.96 1.94
C ARG A 66 14.95 7.87 0.98
N ARG A 67 14.26 6.84 1.49
CA ARG A 67 13.77 5.70 0.70
C ARG A 67 12.46 5.99 -0.05
N HIS A 68 11.97 7.24 -0.08
CA HIS A 68 10.71 7.62 -0.73
C HIS A 68 10.71 7.51 -2.26
N GLN A 69 11.88 7.43 -2.91
CA GLN A 69 11.98 7.33 -4.37
C GLN A 69 11.30 8.51 -5.11
N GLY A 70 11.30 9.70 -4.50
CA GLY A 70 10.63 10.88 -5.06
C GLY A 70 9.09 10.89 -4.97
N VAL A 71 8.46 10.00 -4.19
CA VAL A 71 7.00 9.93 -4.08
C VAL A 71 6.56 9.68 -2.63
N VAL A 72 5.64 10.51 -2.14
CA VAL A 72 4.98 10.35 -0.84
C VAL A 72 3.49 10.61 -1.02
N ALA A 73 2.62 9.87 -0.34
CA ALA A 73 1.19 10.15 -0.32
C ALA A 73 0.67 10.17 1.11
N LYS A 74 -0.27 11.08 1.37
CA LYS A 74 -1.07 11.08 2.58
C LYS A 74 -2.35 10.28 2.28
N ALA A 75 -2.53 9.18 2.99
CA ALA A 75 -3.67 8.27 2.78
C ALA A 75 -4.37 7.95 4.10
N GLY A 76 -5.68 7.72 4.04
CA GLY A 76 -6.47 7.21 5.15
C GLY A 76 -6.06 5.79 5.57
N GLU A 77 -6.41 5.42 6.80
CA GLU A 77 -6.32 4.03 7.26
C GLU A 77 -7.23 3.12 6.41
N LEU A 78 -6.72 1.93 6.07
CA LEU A 78 -7.53 0.86 5.50
C LEU A 78 -8.28 0.16 6.63
N SER A 79 -9.56 -0.16 6.39
CA SER A 79 -10.23 -1.19 7.18
C SER A 79 -9.77 -2.56 6.71
N LEU A 80 -9.18 -3.35 7.61
CA LEU A 80 -9.00 -4.79 7.37
C LEU A 80 -10.38 -5.46 7.27
N ALA A 81 -10.47 -6.53 6.46
CA ALA A 81 -11.62 -7.41 6.42
C ALA A 81 -11.94 -7.88 7.86
N ARG A 82 -13.19 -7.66 8.28
CA ARG A 82 -13.55 -7.75 9.71
C ARG A 82 -13.87 -9.17 10.16
N ASN A 83 -14.29 -10.06 9.27
CA ASN A 83 -14.52 -11.47 9.58
C ASN A 83 -14.10 -12.40 8.44
N LEU A 84 -13.85 -13.66 8.79
CA LEU A 84 -13.49 -14.71 7.84
C LEU A 84 -14.72 -15.20 7.07
N ASP A 85 -15.87 -15.28 7.72
CA ASP A 85 -17.10 -15.80 7.11
C ASP A 85 -17.57 -14.94 5.93
N GLU A 86 -17.67 -13.60 6.08
CA GLU A 86 -18.07 -12.74 4.94
C GLU A 86 -17.04 -12.80 3.81
N LEU A 87 -15.75 -12.98 4.13
CA LEU A 87 -14.72 -13.14 3.12
C LEU A 87 -14.91 -14.43 2.33
N LEU A 88 -15.20 -15.55 2.99
CA LEU A 88 -15.43 -16.83 2.32
C LEU A 88 -16.71 -16.82 1.49
N ASP A 89 -17.78 -16.19 1.99
CA ASP A 89 -19.05 -16.05 1.28
C ASP A 89 -18.93 -15.20 0.01
N ALA A 90 -17.96 -14.28 -0.04
CA ALA A 90 -17.71 -13.41 -1.19
C ALA A 90 -16.83 -14.05 -2.28
N ILE A 91 -16.23 -15.22 -2.04
CA ILE A 91 -15.35 -15.88 -3.01
C ILE A 91 -16.18 -16.68 -4.01
N GLU A 92 -16.03 -16.35 -5.29
CA GLU A 92 -16.54 -17.18 -6.38
C GLU A 92 -15.52 -18.30 -6.71
N GLY A 93 -15.94 -19.56 -6.58
CA GLY A 93 -15.11 -20.72 -6.90
C GLY A 93 -14.27 -21.23 -5.71
N PRO A 94 -13.24 -22.06 -5.96
CA PRO A 94 -12.47 -22.68 -4.88
C PRO A 94 -11.59 -21.64 -4.15
N PRO A 95 -11.71 -21.51 -2.82
CA PRO A 95 -10.93 -20.55 -2.07
C PRO A 95 -9.45 -20.94 -2.02
N LEU A 96 -8.59 -20.07 -2.54
CA LEU A 96 -7.15 -20.09 -2.32
C LEU A 96 -6.79 -19.16 -1.14
N LEU A 97 -6.33 -19.74 -0.03
CA LEU A 97 -5.98 -19.03 1.20
C LEU A 97 -4.54 -19.34 1.61
N LEU A 98 -3.85 -18.37 2.21
CA LEU A 98 -2.53 -18.56 2.83
C LEU A 98 -2.64 -18.43 4.35
N ILE A 99 -2.26 -19.47 5.08
CA ILE A 99 -2.19 -19.44 6.55
C ILE A 99 -0.73 -19.28 6.96
N LEU A 100 -0.46 -18.27 7.77
CA LEU A 100 0.85 -18.00 8.36
C LEU A 100 0.80 -18.34 9.84
N ASP A 101 1.63 -19.26 10.30
CA ASP A 101 1.79 -19.59 11.72
C ASP A 101 3.23 -19.32 12.17
N GLY A 102 3.39 -18.52 13.23
CA GLY A 102 4.69 -18.20 13.80
C GLY A 102 5.58 -17.24 12.98
N ILE A 103 5.04 -16.52 11.98
CA ILE A 103 5.81 -15.49 11.25
C ILE A 103 5.96 -14.23 12.12
N THR A 104 7.17 -13.98 12.61
CA THR A 104 7.48 -12.87 13.53
C THR A 104 8.37 -11.79 12.91
N ASP A 105 9.00 -12.06 11.77
CA ASP A 105 9.81 -11.08 11.03
C ASP A 105 8.96 -10.33 10.00
N PRO A 106 8.86 -8.98 10.07
CA PRO A 106 8.17 -8.17 9.07
C PRO A 106 8.65 -8.40 7.63
N HIS A 107 9.93 -8.72 7.44
CA HIS A 107 10.48 -8.96 6.11
C HIS A 107 9.91 -10.24 5.50
N ASN A 108 9.84 -11.31 6.29
CA ASN A 108 9.24 -12.58 5.88
C ASN A 108 7.74 -12.45 5.64
N LEU A 109 7.01 -11.75 6.51
CA LEU A 109 5.59 -11.44 6.28
C LEU A 109 5.41 -10.70 4.94
N GLY A 110 6.20 -9.66 4.69
CA GLY A 110 6.16 -8.92 3.43
C GLY A 110 6.43 -9.79 2.21
N ALA A 111 7.38 -10.74 2.29
CA ALA A 111 7.63 -11.70 1.22
C ALA A 111 6.44 -12.63 0.98
N CYS A 112 5.84 -13.17 2.04
CA CYS A 112 4.64 -14.01 1.95
C CYS A 112 3.46 -13.26 1.32
N LEU A 113 3.19 -12.03 1.73
CA LEU A 113 2.12 -11.21 1.16
C LEU A 113 2.32 -10.94 -0.34
N ARG A 114 3.56 -10.68 -0.77
CA ARG A 114 3.87 -10.46 -2.19
C ARG A 114 3.67 -11.72 -3.03
N VAL A 115 4.00 -12.89 -2.49
CA VAL A 115 3.75 -14.16 -3.16
C VAL A 115 2.25 -14.44 -3.21
N ALA A 116 1.53 -14.22 -2.11
CA ALA A 116 0.08 -14.40 -2.03
C ALA A 116 -0.66 -13.55 -3.08
N ASP A 117 -0.31 -12.27 -3.20
CA ASP A 117 -0.81 -11.37 -4.25
C ASP A 117 -0.46 -11.88 -5.66
N GLY A 118 0.79 -12.31 -5.87
CA GLY A 118 1.26 -12.81 -7.16
C GLY A 118 0.59 -14.10 -7.64
N VAL A 119 0.13 -14.96 -6.73
CA VAL A 119 -0.59 -16.21 -7.07
C VAL A 119 -2.11 -16.05 -7.04
N GLY A 120 -2.62 -14.87 -6.67
CA GLY A 120 -4.06 -14.61 -6.58
C GLY A 120 -4.74 -15.26 -5.37
N ALA A 121 -4.05 -15.34 -4.23
CA ALA A 121 -4.69 -15.79 -2.99
C ALA A 121 -5.77 -14.78 -2.56
N HIS A 122 -6.93 -15.29 -2.13
CA HIS A 122 -8.07 -14.47 -1.72
C HIS A 122 -7.88 -13.86 -0.33
N ALA A 123 -7.14 -14.54 0.54
CA ALA A 123 -6.82 -14.02 1.87
C ALA A 123 -5.50 -14.58 2.42
N VAL A 124 -4.92 -13.80 3.33
CA VAL A 124 -3.83 -14.23 4.20
C VAL A 124 -4.33 -14.18 5.64
N ILE A 125 -4.23 -15.31 6.34
CA ILE A 125 -4.69 -15.48 7.71
C ILE A 125 -3.45 -15.62 8.59
N ALA A 126 -3.33 -14.79 9.62
CA ALA A 126 -2.23 -14.84 10.58
C ALA A 126 -2.79 -14.76 12.01
N PRO A 127 -2.18 -15.45 13.00
CA PRO A 127 -2.63 -15.39 14.38
C PRO A 127 -2.43 -13.98 14.94
N LYS A 128 -3.36 -13.55 15.79
CA LYS A 128 -3.30 -12.24 16.46
C LYS A 128 -2.09 -12.15 17.41
N ASP A 129 -1.78 -13.25 18.07
CA ASP A 129 -0.67 -13.37 19.01
C ASP A 129 0.49 -14.16 18.38
N ARG A 130 1.72 -13.88 18.80
CA ARG A 130 2.95 -14.55 18.31
C ARG A 130 3.21 -14.39 16.80
N ALA A 131 2.67 -13.34 16.19
CA ALA A 131 2.97 -12.93 14.83
C ALA A 131 3.42 -11.46 14.78
N VAL A 132 4.04 -11.06 13.68
CA VAL A 132 4.27 -9.64 13.37
C VAL A 132 2.93 -8.95 13.06
N GLY A 133 2.73 -7.76 13.61
CA GLY A 133 1.52 -6.96 13.36
C GLY A 133 1.43 -6.46 11.91
N LEU A 134 0.20 -6.40 11.39
CA LEU A 134 -0.11 -5.71 10.14
C LEU A 134 -0.26 -4.20 10.43
N ASN A 135 0.48 -3.36 9.69
CA ASN A 135 0.64 -1.92 9.94
C ASN A 135 -0.15 -1.03 8.97
#